data_AF-A0A0B2VPU4-F1
#
_entry.id   AF-A0A0B2VPU4-F1
#
_cell.length_a   1.000
_cell.length_b   1.000
_cell.length_c   1.000
_cell.angle_alpha   90.00
_cell.angle_beta   90.00
_cell.angle_gamma   90.00
#
_symmetry.space_group_name_H-M   'P 1'
#
loop_
_entity.id
_entity.type
_entity.pdbx_description
1 polymer ?
#
loop_
_entity_poly.entity_id
_entity_poly.type
_entity_poly.pdbx_seq_one_letter_code
_entity_poly.pdbx_strand_id
1 'polypeptide(L)'
;MACNGFHANGQDSLVQPLLTDYYQITMCYGYWKAGIHNEHSVFDLFFRKNPFNGEYTIFAGMEDCLRFIQNFRFSKSGNVVLDRFKSK
;
A
#
# COMPACT_ATOMS: atom_id res chain seq x y z
N MET A 1 4.03 40.27 12.44
CA MET A 1 2.63 39.88 12.77
C MET A 1 2.04 39.22 11.53
N ALA A 2 1.65 37.96 11.48
CA ALA A 2 1.62 36.88 12.45
C ALA A 2 1.86 35.56 11.70
N CYS A 3 2.63 34.66 12.31
CA CYS A 3 2.71 33.25 11.92
C CYS A 3 1.34 32.60 12.11
N ASN A 4 0.80 31.98 11.07
CA ASN A 4 -0.23 30.94 11.17
C ASN A 4 0.32 29.77 10.35
N GLY A 5 1.12 28.87 10.93
CA GLY A 5 0.59 27.87 11.85
C GLY A 5 0.09 26.68 11.03
N PHE A 6 1.00 25.99 10.33
CA PHE A 6 0.75 24.68 9.73
C PHE A 6 0.55 23.66 10.86
N HIS A 7 -0.66 23.66 11.43
CA HIS A 7 -1.18 22.58 12.26
C HIS A 7 -2.22 21.83 11.44
N ALA A 8 -1.76 20.90 10.61
CA ALA A 8 -2.58 19.85 10.05
C ALA A 8 -2.02 18.52 10.55
N ASN A 9 -2.78 17.92 11.47
CA ASN A 9 -2.64 16.59 12.05
C ASN A 9 -2.00 15.57 11.09
N GLY A 10 -1.03 14.79 11.59
CA GLY A 10 -0.26 13.77 10.88
C GLY A 10 -1.10 12.93 9.91
N GLN A 11 -1.01 13.30 8.64
CA GLN A 11 -1.44 12.49 7.51
C GLN A 11 -0.19 11.76 7.04
N ASP A 12 -0.05 10.47 7.35
CA ASP A 12 0.96 9.63 6.72
C ASP A 12 0.57 9.46 5.24
N SER A 13 1.10 10.37 4.43
CA SER A 13 0.94 10.48 2.98
C SER A 13 1.79 9.45 2.22
N LEU A 14 2.33 8.45 2.91
CA LEU A 14 3.43 7.63 2.41
C LEU A 14 2.98 6.44 1.53
N VAL A 15 1.71 6.04 1.54
CA VAL A 15 1.27 4.85 0.79
C VAL A 15 0.55 5.26 -0.50
N GLN A 16 1.34 5.57 -1.52
CA GLN A 16 0.86 5.89 -2.87
C GLN A 16 0.57 4.60 -3.65
N PRO A 17 -0.43 4.54 -4.54
CA PRO A 17 -0.61 3.43 -5.49
C PRO A 17 0.61 3.18 -6.36
N LEU A 18 1.40 4.23 -6.58
CA LEU A 18 2.63 4.19 -7.36
C LEU A 18 3.84 3.72 -6.53
N LEU A 19 3.68 3.48 -5.23
CA LEU A 19 4.70 2.85 -4.38
C LEU A 19 4.76 1.35 -4.66
N THR A 20 5.24 1.02 -5.86
CA THR A 20 5.49 -0.33 -6.34
C THR A 20 6.72 -0.27 -7.25
N ASP A 21 7.39 -1.41 -7.42
CA ASP A 21 8.41 -1.49 -8.46
C ASP A 21 7.79 -1.30 -9.86
N TYR A 22 8.60 -0.84 -10.83
CA TYR A 22 8.17 -0.68 -12.22
C TYR A 22 7.81 -2.02 -12.89
N TYR A 23 8.36 -3.11 -12.36
CA TYR A 23 8.11 -4.45 -12.86
C TYR A 23 6.64 -4.84 -12.69
N GLN A 24 6.00 -4.58 -11.55
CA GLN A 24 4.58 -4.89 -11.34
C GLN A 24 3.67 -4.20 -12.36
N ILE A 25 3.97 -2.95 -12.72
CA ILE A 25 3.18 -2.19 -13.69
C ILE A 25 3.31 -2.79 -15.09
N THR A 26 4.55 -3.12 -15.49
CA THR A 26 4.80 -3.73 -16.80
C THR A 26 4.24 -5.15 -16.89
N MET A 27 4.24 -5.91 -15.80
CA MET A 27 3.61 -7.22 -15.70
C MET A 27 2.07 -7.14 -15.81
N CYS A 28 1.43 -6.23 -15.08
CA CYS A 28 -0.01 -5.98 -15.21
C CYS A 28 -0.40 -5.66 -16.66
N TYR A 29 0.41 -4.84 -17.35
CA TYR A 29 0.20 -4.55 -18.78
C TYR A 29 0.36 -5.80 -19.66
N GLY A 30 1.35 -6.64 -19.37
CA GLY A 30 1.56 -7.92 -20.05
C GLY A 30 0.36 -8.87 -19.90
N TYR A 31 -0.16 -9.02 -18.68
CA TYR A 31 -1.35 -9.85 -18.41
C TYR A 31 -2.62 -9.31 -19.06
N TRP A 32 -2.78 -7.99 -19.09
CA TRP A 32 -3.89 -7.36 -19.81
C TRP A 32 -3.80 -7.61 -21.32
N LYS A 33 -2.62 -7.42 -21.92
CA LYS A 33 -2.34 -7.72 -23.34
C LYS A 33 -2.56 -9.19 -23.71
N ALA A 34 -2.20 -10.10 -22.82
CA ALA A 34 -2.38 -11.54 -23.01
C ALA A 34 -3.80 -12.04 -22.72
N GLY A 35 -4.69 -11.18 -22.19
CA GLY A 35 -6.08 -11.54 -21.88
C GLY A 35 -6.28 -12.38 -20.61
N ILE A 36 -5.22 -12.61 -19.82
CA ILE A 36 -5.25 -13.49 -18.63
C ILE A 36 -5.35 -12.72 -17.30
N HIS A 37 -5.57 -11.41 -17.34
CA HIS A 37 -5.66 -10.55 -16.16
C HIS A 37 -6.83 -10.88 -15.20
N ASN A 38 -7.82 -11.66 -15.64
CA ASN A 38 -8.94 -12.10 -14.80
C ASN A 38 -8.76 -13.51 -14.23
N GLU A 39 -7.63 -14.16 -14.51
CA GLU A 39 -7.33 -15.49 -13.98
C GLU A 39 -7.04 -15.42 -12.48
N HIS A 40 -7.57 -16.38 -11.73
CA HIS A 40 -7.43 -16.41 -10.28
C HIS A 40 -5.97 -16.73 -9.90
N SER A 41 -5.36 -15.85 -9.12
CA SER A 41 -3.97 -15.94 -8.69
C SER A 41 -3.87 -15.91 -7.15
N VAL A 42 -2.94 -16.66 -6.58
CA VAL A 42 -2.69 -16.74 -5.13
C VAL A 42 -1.26 -16.29 -4.86
N PHE A 43 -1.06 -15.45 -3.83
CA PHE A 43 0.23 -14.91 -3.44
C PHE A 43 0.48 -15.16 -1.95
N ASP A 44 1.65 -15.68 -1.62
CA ASP A 44 2.07 -15.94 -0.25
C ASP A 44 3.24 -15.02 0.13
N LEU A 45 3.15 -14.42 1.32
CA LEU A 45 4.21 -13.60 1.89
C LEU A 45 4.87 -14.37 3.05
N PHE A 46 6.17 -14.64 2.91
CA PHE A 46 6.95 -15.31 3.94
C PHE A 46 8.40 -14.83 3.97
N PHE A 47 9.04 -14.96 5.13
CA PHE A 47 10.47 -14.70 5.27
C PHE A 47 11.27 -15.97 4.98
N ARG A 48 12.31 -15.87 4.13
CA ARG A 48 13.21 -17.00 3.85
C ARG A 48 14.17 -17.30 5.02
N LYS A 49 14.50 -16.29 5.80
CA LYS A 49 15.34 -16.37 7.00
C LYS A 49 14.75 -15.43 8.04
N ASN A 50 14.77 -15.85 9.30
CA ASN A 50 14.24 -15.03 10.36
C ASN A 50 15.12 -13.77 10.55
N PRO A 51 14.54 -12.57 10.63
CA PRO A 51 15.31 -11.36 10.94
C PRO A 51 16.00 -11.49 12.30
N PHE A 52 17.18 -10.88 12.43
CA PHE A 52 18.02 -10.88 13.65
C PHE A 52 18.51 -12.26 14.13
N ASN A 53 18.39 -13.31 13.32
CA ASN A 53 18.81 -14.66 13.68
C ASN A 53 18.11 -15.20 14.95
N GLY A 54 16.95 -14.63 15.30
CA GLY A 54 16.15 -15.04 16.45
C GLY A 54 15.30 -16.29 16.16
N GLU A 55 14.67 -16.84 17.19
CA GLU A 55 13.84 -18.06 17.09
C GLU A 55 12.39 -17.78 16.68
N TYR A 56 11.93 -16.53 16.80
CA TYR A 56 10.56 -16.12 16.47
C TYR A 56 10.54 -14.72 15.82
N THR A 57 9.51 -14.45 15.02
CA THR A 57 9.21 -13.13 14.46
C THR A 57 7.74 -12.82 14.65
N ILE A 58 7.47 -11.60 15.11
CA ILE A 58 6.11 -11.10 15.31
C ILE A 58 5.82 -10.13 14.17
N PHE A 59 4.71 -10.34 13.47
CA PHE A 59 4.23 -9.41 12.47
C PHE A 59 3.39 -8.31 13.14
N ALA A 60 3.71 -7.05 12.86
CA ALA A 60 2.97 -5.88 13.32
C ALA A 60 2.67 -4.98 12.12
N GLY A 61 1.46 -4.40 12.06
CA GLY A 61 1.02 -3.52 10.95
C GLY A 61 0.07 -4.17 9.94
N MET A 62 -0.53 -5.32 10.26
CA MET A 62 -1.51 -5.98 9.37
C MET A 62 -2.71 -5.08 9.05
N GLU A 63 -3.16 -4.28 10.01
CA GLU A 63 -4.30 -3.38 9.82
C GLU A 63 -4.00 -2.32 8.74
N ASP A 64 -2.80 -1.74 8.76
CA ASP A 64 -2.40 -0.73 7.78
C ASP A 64 -2.31 -1.33 6.37
N CYS A 65 -1.78 -2.56 6.25
CA CYS A 65 -1.79 -3.29 4.98
C CYS A 65 -3.21 -3.51 4.46
N LEU A 66 -4.15 -3.92 5.32
CA LEU A 66 -5.55 -4.13 4.93
C LEU A 66 -6.22 -2.82 4.50
N ARG A 67 -5.99 -1.74 5.27
CA ARG A 67 -6.48 -0.39 4.95
C ARG A 67 -5.97 0.10 3.61
N PHE A 68 -4.71 -0.17 3.28
CA PHE A 68 -4.14 0.17 1.98
C PHE A 68 -4.84 -0.56 0.84
N ILE A 69 -5.02 -1.88 0.95
CA ILE A 69 -5.67 -2.69 -0.10
C ILE A 69 -7.13 -2.24 -0.31
N GLN A 70 -7.87 -1.99 0.77
CA GLN A 70 -9.28 -1.56 0.69
C GLN A 70 -9.46 -0.21 -0.01
N ASN A 71 -8.50 0.70 0.12
CA ASN A 71 -8.55 2.05 -0.44
C ASN A 71 -7.71 2.22 -1.71
N PHE A 72 -7.20 1.13 -2.28
CA PHE A 72 -6.32 1.17 -3.44
C PHE A 72 -7.04 1.68 -4.70
N ARG A 73 -6.75 2.92 -5.12
CA ARG A 73 -7.30 3.54 -6.34
C ARG A 73 -6.29 4.51 -6.97
N PHE A 74 -6.22 4.52 -8.30
CA PHE A 74 -5.46 5.52 -9.04
C PHE A 74 -6.25 6.84 -9.14
N SER A 75 -5.84 7.86 -8.38
CA SER A 75 -6.35 9.23 -8.54
C SER A 75 -5.51 10.00 -9.56
N LYS A 76 -6.10 11.02 -10.21
CA LYS A 76 -5.40 11.93 -11.14
C LYS A 76 -4.18 12.62 -10.52
N SER A 77 -4.15 12.76 -9.20
CA SER A 77 -3.02 13.32 -8.45
C SER A 77 -2.02 12.28 -7.93
N GLY A 78 -2.28 10.97 -8.11
CA GLY A 78 -1.42 9.89 -7.57
C GLY A 78 -1.63 9.61 -6.08
N ASN A 79 -2.58 10.28 -5.43
CA ASN A 79 -2.87 10.12 -4.00
C ASN A 79 -3.91 9.01 -3.82
N VAL A 80 -3.64 8.04 -2.94
CA VAL A 80 -4.71 7.30 -2.25
C VAL A 80 -5.23 8.23 -1.17
N VAL A 81 -6.45 8.72 -1.36
CA VAL A 81 -7.17 9.38 -0.28
C VAL A 81 -7.69 8.25 0.59
N LEU A 82 -7.08 8.05 1.76
CA LEU A 82 -7.65 7.27 2.85
C LEU A 82 -8.88 8.03 3.36
N ASP A 83 -9.97 8.00 2.60
CA ASP A 83 -11.17 8.70 2.99
C ASP A 83 -11.82 7.94 4.16
N ARG A 84 -11.70 8.57 5.32
CA ARG A 84 -12.75 8.62 6.36
C ARG A 84 -13.07 7.32 7.08
N PHE A 85 -12.20 7.00 8.04
CA PHE A 85 -12.61 6.44 9.33
C PHE A 85 -12.01 7.25 10.50
N LYS A 86 -12.36 8.54 10.57
CA LYS A 86 -12.63 9.16 11.87
C LYS A 86 -14.12 8.96 12.15
N SER A 87 -14.48 7.81 12.70
CA SER A 87 -15.79 7.62 13.30
C SER A 87 -15.64 6.78 14.56
N LYS A 88 -15.66 7.51 15.68
CA LYS A 88 -15.60 7.13 17.10
C LYS A 88 -14.28 6.54 17.62
#